data_AF-A0A227J607-F1
#
_entry.id   AF-A0A227J607-F1
#
_cell.length_a   1.000
_cell.length_b   1.000
_cell.length_c   1.000
_cell.angle_alpha   90.00
_cell.angle_beta   90.00
_cell.angle_gamma   90.00
#
_symmetry.space_group_name_H-M   'P 1'
#
loop_
_entity.id
_entity.type
_entity.pdbx_description
1 polymer ?
#
loop_
_entity_poly.entity_id
_entity_poly.type
_entity_poly.pdbx_seq_one_letter_code
_entity_poly.pdbx_strand_id
1 'polypeptide(L)'
;ALGEAAAFISLGGQIFEQSAVVSIDKGMNPVVKTAQGSVKSKYVVLAGNAYLGGLAPNISNKAIPCGTQVVATQPLSDEQLKQVLTSDYCVEDCNYLLDYFRLTADKRLLFGGGVVYGAR
;
A
#
# COMPACT_ATOMS: atom_id res chain seq x y z
N ALA A 1 -6.48 3.30 7.79
CA ALA A 1 -7.17 2.32 6.93
C ALA A 1 -8.64 2.11 7.31
N LEU A 2 -8.96 1.70 8.55
CA LEU A 2 -10.36 1.43 8.93
C LEU A 2 -11.31 2.63 8.78
N GLY A 3 -10.82 3.86 8.99
CA GLY A 3 -11.63 5.06 8.84
C GLY A 3 -12.17 5.28 7.42
N GLU A 4 -11.35 5.05 6.39
CA GLU A 4 -11.76 5.22 4.98
C GLU A 4 -12.73 4.14 4.53
N ALA A 5 -12.46 2.89 4.89
CA ALA A 5 -13.36 1.77 4.58
C ALA A 5 -14.73 1.96 5.24
N ALA A 6 -14.76 2.36 6.53
CA ALA A 6 -15.99 2.66 7.24
C ALA A 6 -16.75 3.84 6.62
N ALA A 7 -16.05 4.91 6.21
CA ALA A 7 -16.66 6.05 5.53
C ALA A 7 -17.24 5.67 4.17
N PHE A 8 -16.58 4.80 3.40
CA PHE A 8 -17.11 4.30 2.14
C PHE A 8 -18.39 3.47 2.33
N ILE A 9 -18.40 2.58 3.32
CA ILE A 9 -19.57 1.77 3.65
C ILE A 9 -20.74 2.63 4.15
N SER A 10 -20.49 3.66 4.97
CA SER A 10 -21.56 4.55 5.45
C SER A 10 -22.25 5.34 4.33
N LEU A 11 -21.57 5.54 3.20
CA LEU A 11 -22.11 6.12 1.97
C LEU A 11 -22.78 5.09 1.05
N GLY A 12 -22.95 3.85 1.49
CA GLY A 12 -23.60 2.76 0.75
C GLY A 12 -22.65 1.94 -0.13
N GLY A 13 -21.34 2.16 -0.03
CA GLY A 13 -20.33 1.34 -0.68
C GLY A 13 -20.31 -0.10 -0.13
N GLN A 14 -19.97 -1.06 -0.99
CA GLN A 14 -19.83 -2.47 -0.60
C GLN A 14 -18.38 -2.92 -0.73
N ILE A 15 -17.85 -3.57 0.29
CA ILE A 15 -16.49 -4.12 0.31
C ILE A 15 -16.60 -5.64 0.38
N PHE A 16 -15.92 -6.31 -0.55
CA PHE A 16 -15.84 -7.77 -0.61
C PHE A 16 -14.38 -8.20 -0.43
N GLU A 17 -14.03 -8.55 0.80
CA GLU A 17 -12.71 -9.09 1.11
C GLU A 17 -12.57 -10.54 0.63
N GLN A 18 -11.33 -11.03 0.55
CA GLN A 18 -11.03 -12.42 0.16
C GLN A 18 -11.66 -12.85 -1.18
N SER A 19 -11.94 -11.86 -2.05
CA SER A 19 -12.67 -12.03 -3.31
C SER A 19 -11.77 -11.65 -4.49
N ALA A 20 -10.63 -12.33 -4.62
CA ALA A 20 -9.64 -12.01 -5.63
C ALA A 20 -10.24 -12.06 -7.05
N VAL A 21 -9.99 -11.01 -7.83
CA VAL A 21 -10.36 -10.95 -9.24
C VAL A 21 -9.42 -11.85 -10.04
N VAL A 22 -9.99 -12.74 -10.85
CA VAL A 22 -9.23 -13.69 -11.68
C VAL A 22 -9.27 -13.33 -13.17
N SER A 23 -10.29 -12.60 -13.62
CA SER A 23 -10.36 -12.08 -14.99
C SER A 23 -11.32 -10.90 -15.11
N ILE A 24 -11.14 -10.12 -16.18
CA ILE A 24 -11.97 -8.95 -16.51
C ILE A 24 -12.35 -9.04 -17.99
N ASP A 25 -13.63 -9.25 -18.27
CA ASP A 25 -14.18 -9.12 -19.62
C ASP A 25 -14.37 -7.62 -19.90
N LYS A 26 -13.56 -7.08 -20.82
CA LYS A 26 -13.59 -5.65 -21.17
C LYS A 26 -14.68 -5.35 -22.21
N GLY A 27 -15.17 -4.11 -22.22
CA GLY A 27 -16.16 -3.65 -23.20
C GLY A 27 -16.97 -2.47 -22.66
N MET A 28 -18.11 -2.18 -23.29
CA MET A 28 -19.02 -1.12 -22.82
C MET A 28 -19.66 -1.42 -21.45
N ASN A 29 -19.83 -2.71 -21.12
CA ASN A 29 -20.36 -3.18 -19.85
C ASN A 29 -19.40 -4.23 -19.28
N PRO A 30 -18.27 -3.79 -18.71
CA PRO A 30 -17.26 -4.72 -18.23
C PRO A 30 -17.80 -5.68 -17.16
N VAL A 31 -17.26 -6.90 -17.15
CA VAL A 31 -17.59 -7.92 -16.16
C VAL A 31 -16.33 -8.36 -15.44
N VAL A 32 -16.29 -8.15 -14.13
CA VAL A 32 -15.21 -8.58 -13.25
C VAL A 32 -15.56 -9.94 -12.68
N LYS A 33 -14.66 -10.93 -12.79
CA LYS A 33 -14.89 -12.29 -12.33
C LYS A 33 -13.97 -12.63 -11.16
N THR A 34 -14.52 -13.29 -10.15
CA THR A 34 -13.79 -13.93 -9.06
C THR A 34 -13.92 -15.45 -9.18
N ALA A 35 -13.30 -16.22 -8.28
CA ALA A 35 -13.47 -17.66 -8.24
C ALA A 35 -14.91 -18.11 -7.95
N GLN A 36 -15.72 -17.26 -7.32
CA GLN A 36 -17.04 -17.62 -6.78
C GLN A 36 -18.20 -16.83 -7.42
N GLY A 37 -17.91 -15.89 -8.33
CA GLY A 37 -18.96 -15.07 -8.91
C GLY A 37 -18.45 -14.01 -9.88
N SER A 38 -19.33 -13.07 -10.21
CA SER A 38 -18.99 -11.95 -11.09
C SER A 38 -19.80 -10.71 -10.77
N VAL A 39 -19.23 -9.55 -11.12
CA VAL A 39 -19.86 -8.23 -10.99
C VAL A 39 -19.89 -7.57 -12.36
N LYS A 40 -21.08 -7.12 -12.77
CA LYS A 40 -21.25 -6.27 -13.95
C LYS A 40 -21.17 -4.81 -13.52
N SER A 41 -20.42 -4.00 -14.24
CA SER A 41 -20.31 -2.57 -13.94
C SER A 41 -20.27 -1.74 -15.22
N LYS A 42 -20.43 -0.42 -15.09
CA LYS A 42 -20.19 0.53 -16.19
C LYS A 42 -18.71 0.89 -16.30
N TYR A 43 -18.00 0.89 -15.18
CA TYR A 43 -16.59 1.25 -15.07
C TYR A 43 -15.86 0.26 -14.17
N VAL A 44 -14.57 0.06 -14.46
CA VAL A 44 -13.66 -0.70 -13.62
C VAL A 44 -12.42 0.15 -13.37
N VAL A 45 -12.12 0.39 -12.10
CA VAL A 45 -10.90 1.07 -11.67
C VAL A 45 -9.94 0.03 -11.12
N LEU A 46 -8.73 -0.02 -11.67
CA LEU A 46 -7.69 -0.94 -11.22
C LEU A 46 -6.85 -0.27 -10.14
N ALA A 47 -6.98 -0.76 -8.90
CA ALA A 47 -6.27 -0.24 -7.73
C ALA A 47 -5.40 -1.33 -7.05
N GLY A 48 -4.96 -2.34 -7.79
CA GLY A 48 -4.17 -3.48 -7.27
C GLY A 48 -2.66 -3.26 -7.19
N ASN A 49 -2.15 -2.09 -7.60
CA ASN A 49 -0.71 -1.76 -7.64
C ASN A 49 0.13 -2.90 -8.29
N ALA A 50 1.25 -3.29 -7.67
CA ALA A 50 2.14 -4.34 -8.14
C ALA A 50 1.49 -5.74 -8.22
N TYR A 51 0.30 -5.91 -7.63
CA TYR A 51 -0.40 -7.20 -7.51
C TYR A 51 -1.46 -7.43 -8.61
N LEU A 52 -1.51 -6.59 -9.64
CA LEU A 52 -2.46 -6.76 -10.75
C LEU A 52 -2.21 -8.01 -11.60
N GLY A 53 -0.99 -8.59 -11.55
CA GLY A 53 -0.63 -9.80 -12.27
C GLY A 53 -1.02 -9.71 -13.76
N GLY A 54 -1.74 -10.72 -14.25
CA GLY A 54 -2.21 -10.80 -15.64
C GLY A 54 -3.52 -10.04 -15.94
N LEU A 55 -4.14 -9.38 -14.96
CA LEU A 55 -5.44 -8.70 -15.17
C LEU A 55 -5.34 -7.49 -16.11
N ALA A 56 -4.17 -6.84 -16.13
CA ALA A 56 -3.88 -5.71 -16.99
C ALA A 56 -2.43 -5.76 -17.51
N PRO A 57 -2.14 -6.63 -18.51
CA PRO A 57 -0.79 -6.85 -19.02
C PRO A 57 -0.11 -5.57 -19.55
N ASN A 58 -0.92 -4.63 -20.05
CA ASN A 58 -0.46 -3.34 -20.56
C ASN A 58 0.05 -2.37 -19.46
N ILE A 59 -0.24 -2.67 -18.19
CA ILE A 59 0.17 -1.88 -17.02
C ILE A 59 1.19 -2.67 -16.19
N SER A 60 0.94 -3.95 -15.95
CA SER A 60 1.80 -4.79 -15.09
C SER A 60 3.26 -4.83 -15.54
N ASN A 61 3.51 -4.80 -16.85
CA ASN A 61 4.87 -4.87 -17.41
C ASN A 61 5.65 -3.55 -17.30
N LYS A 62 5.04 -2.50 -16.73
CA LYS A 62 5.66 -1.19 -16.50
C LYS A 62 6.04 -0.97 -15.04
N ALA A 63 5.75 -1.91 -14.16
CA ALA A 63 6.10 -1.87 -12.76
C ALA A 63 7.26 -2.83 -12.47
N ILE A 64 8.21 -2.38 -11.65
CA ILE A 64 9.30 -3.22 -11.13
C ILE A 64 9.02 -3.41 -9.64
N PRO A 65 9.03 -4.65 -9.12
CA PRO A 65 8.89 -4.87 -7.68
C PRO A 65 10.12 -4.28 -6.96
N CYS A 66 9.83 -3.44 -5.96
CA CYS A 66 10.83 -2.88 -5.07
C CYS A 66 10.57 -3.42 -3.67
N GLY A 67 11.50 -4.22 -3.16
CA GLY A 67 11.50 -4.62 -1.76
C GLY A 67 12.18 -3.54 -0.93
N THR A 68 11.48 -2.99 0.05
CA THR A 68 12.05 -2.12 1.08
C THR A 68 11.89 -2.76 2.44
N GLN A 69 12.75 -2.39 3.37
CA GLN A 69 12.70 -2.91 4.73
C GLN A 69 12.40 -1.78 5.70
N VAL A 70 11.63 -2.11 6.72
CA VAL A 70 11.30 -1.18 7.80
C VAL A 70 11.50 -1.92 9.11
N VAL A 71 12.17 -1.27 10.05
CA VAL A 71 12.34 -1.71 11.43
C VAL A 71 11.73 -0.67 12.37
N ALA A 72 11.35 -1.12 13.56
CA ALA A 72 10.84 -0.25 14.61
C ALA A 72 11.53 -0.56 15.93
N THR A 73 11.86 0.48 16.70
CA THR A 73 12.38 0.32 18.05
C THR A 73 11.28 -0.11 19.03
N GLN A 74 11.67 -0.40 20.26
CA GLN A 74 10.76 -0.27 21.41
C GLN A 74 10.33 1.20 21.58
N PRO A 75 9.22 1.49 22.30
CA PRO A 75 8.85 2.86 22.62
C PRO A 75 10.01 3.58 23.33
N LEU A 76 10.30 4.79 22.89
CA LEU A 76 11.40 5.61 23.42
C LEU A 76 10.90 6.49 24.56
N SER A 77 11.76 6.75 25.55
CA SER A 77 11.47 7.74 26.60
C SER A 77 11.54 9.17 26.05
N ASP A 78 10.94 10.13 26.76
CA ASP A 78 10.99 11.54 26.36
C ASP A 78 12.43 12.08 26.26
N GLU A 79 13.35 11.60 27.10
CA GLU A 79 14.78 11.93 27.01
C GLU A 79 15.40 11.39 25.73
N GLN A 80 15.10 10.15 25.36
CA GLN A 80 15.59 9.53 24.13
C GLN A 80 15.02 10.22 22.89
N LEU A 81 13.72 10.57 22.92
CA LEU A 81 13.07 11.29 21.83
C LEU A 81 13.75 12.63 21.54
N LYS A 82 14.07 13.41 22.58
CA LYS A 82 14.78 14.69 22.45
C LYS A 82 16.18 14.55 21.84
N GLN A 83 16.81 13.39 21.96
CA GLN A 83 18.13 13.13 21.38
C GLN A 83 18.06 12.65 19.93
N VAL A 84 17.05 11.86 19.59
CA VAL A 84 16.90 11.23 18.26
C VAL A 84 16.17 12.14 17.28
N LEU A 85 15.06 12.74 17.71
CA LEU A 85 14.19 13.54 16.86
C LEU A 85 13.58 14.68 17.68
N THR A 86 14.20 15.86 17.60
CA THR A 86 13.79 17.05 18.37
C THR A 86 12.40 17.59 18.00
N SER A 87 11.81 17.12 16.90
CA SER A 87 10.45 17.44 16.46
C SER A 87 9.84 16.23 15.78
N ASP A 88 8.52 16.01 15.92
CA ASP A 88 7.80 14.85 15.37
C ASP A 88 7.55 14.97 13.86
N TYR A 89 8.64 15.14 13.09
CA TYR A 89 8.62 15.22 11.64
C TYR A 89 8.87 13.87 10.99
N CYS A 90 8.33 13.70 9.78
CA CYS A 90 8.82 12.66 8.88
C CYS A 90 10.10 13.17 8.22
N VAL A 91 11.18 12.41 8.34
CA VAL A 91 12.48 12.75 7.78
C VAL A 91 12.84 11.74 6.69
N GLU A 92 13.40 12.25 5.60
CA GLU A 92 14.07 11.47 4.58
C GLU A 92 15.39 12.15 4.26
N ASP A 93 16.43 11.38 3.93
CA ASP A 93 17.70 11.94 3.47
C ASP A 93 17.74 12.08 1.93
N CYS A 94 18.85 12.61 1.41
CA CYS A 94 19.07 12.73 -0.04
C CYS A 94 20.15 11.75 -0.54
N ASN A 95 20.38 10.65 0.18
CA ASN A 95 21.41 9.68 -0.19
C ASN A 95 20.95 8.81 -1.36
N TYR A 96 21.91 8.18 -2.05
CA TYR A 96 21.61 7.26 -3.15
C TYR A 96 20.79 6.05 -2.69
N LEU A 97 21.11 5.53 -1.50
CA LEU A 97 20.23 4.63 -0.76
C LEU A 97 19.54 5.47 0.30
N LEU A 98 18.28 5.81 0.01
CA LEU A 98 17.43 6.63 0.87
C LEU A 98 17.24 5.96 2.23
N ASP A 99 17.53 6.70 3.29
CA ASP A 99 17.02 6.40 4.62
C ASP A 99 15.88 7.36 4.97
N TYR A 100 14.82 6.82 5.57
CA TYR A 100 13.67 7.59 6.02
C TYR A 100 13.20 7.10 7.39
N PHE A 101 12.80 8.03 8.24
CA PHE A 101 12.39 7.72 9.59
C PHE A 101 11.37 8.71 10.13
N ARG A 102 10.54 8.21 11.06
CA ARG A 102 9.53 8.98 11.77
C ARG A 102 9.14 8.29 13.07
N LEU A 103 8.47 9.01 13.96
CA LEU A 103 7.90 8.39 15.16
C LEU A 103 6.53 7.76 14.85
N THR A 104 6.24 6.62 15.48
CA THR A 104 4.89 6.07 15.58
C THR A 104 4.08 6.83 16.62
N ALA A 105 2.75 6.62 16.63
CA ALA A 105 1.87 7.24 17.62
C ALA A 105 2.23 6.85 19.07
N ASP A 106 2.76 5.64 19.29
CA ASP A 106 3.27 5.14 20.57
C ASP A 106 4.78 5.38 20.76
N LYS A 107 5.37 6.33 20.01
CA LYS A 107 6.74 6.84 20.19
C LYS A 107 7.86 5.82 19.98
N ARG A 108 7.71 4.94 18.99
CA ARG A 108 8.81 4.13 18.42
C ARG A 108 9.44 4.90 17.28
N LEU A 109 10.75 4.78 17.12
CA LEU A 109 11.39 5.21 15.88
C LEU A 109 11.16 4.13 14.83
N LEU A 110 10.36 4.46 13.81
CA LEU A 110 10.25 3.68 12.59
C LEU A 110 11.37 4.15 11.67
N PHE A 111 12.18 3.21 11.20
CA PHE A 111 13.28 3.48 10.29
C PHE A 111 13.15 2.54 9.09
N GLY A 112 13.10 3.13 7.90
CA GLY A 112 13.08 2.40 6.65
C GLY A 112 14.24 2.84 5.78
N GLY A 113 14.76 1.89 5.02
CA GLY A 113 15.93 2.11 4.20
C GLY A 113 16.29 0.84 3.43
N GLY A 114 17.21 1.00 2.49
CA GLY A 114 17.60 -0.07 1.58
C GLY A 114 16.50 -0.40 0.56
N VAL A 115 16.92 -0.57 -0.69
CA VAL A 115 16.04 -0.98 -1.78
C VAL A 115 16.67 -2.16 -2.51
N VAL A 116 15.88 -3.21 -2.68
CA VAL A 116 16.23 -4.32 -3.58
C VAL A 116 15.28 -4.26 -4.78
N TYR A 117 15.82 -3.84 -5.92
CA TYR A 117 15.11 -3.86 -7.18
C TYR A 117 15.10 -5.29 -7.74
N GLY A 118 13.92 -5.78 -8.13
CA GLY A 118 13.78 -7.11 -8.70
C GLY A 118 13.73 -8.24 -7.67
N ALA A 119 13.52 -7.92 -6.38
CA ALA A 119 13.09 -8.91 -5.41
C ALA A 119 11.78 -9.57 -5.90
N ARG A 120 11.77 -10.90 -5.96
CA ARG A 120 10.59 -11.71 -6.26
C ARG A 120 10.07 -12.36 -5.00
#